data_AF-A0A1I8C4D7-F1
#
_entry.id   AF-A0A1I8C4D7-F1
#
_cell.length_a   1.000
_cell.length_b   1.000
_cell.length_c   1.000
_cell.angle_alpha   90.00
_cell.angle_beta   90.00
_cell.angle_gamma   90.00
#
_symmetry.space_group_name_H-M   'P 1'
#
loop_
_entity.id
_entity.type
_entity.pdbx_description
1 polymer ?
#
loop_
_entity_poly.entity_id
_entity_poly.type
_entity_poly.pdbx_seq_one_letter_code
_entity_poly.pdbx_strand_id
1 'polypeptide(L)'
;MNFNPDLERTDKSSEKFKKYLIVDASGITAIDSMGVKCIDELAEELKKHDVRLLISNCKGNVRQMCESCGLYKKVSKCDFFPSNHDAMLNARFYYSLAQSKDEATLNE
;
A
#
# COMPACT_ATOMS: atom_id res chain seq x y z
N MET A 1 -19.44 14.44 12.87
CA MET A 1 -18.81 13.14 12.53
C MET A 1 -17.36 13.24 12.95
N ASN A 2 -16.98 12.52 14.01
CA ASN A 2 -15.60 12.53 14.49
C ASN A 2 -14.80 11.54 13.64
N PHE A 3 -13.97 12.07 12.75
CA PHE A 3 -12.95 11.28 12.06
C PHE A 3 -11.88 10.94 13.11
N ASN A 4 -11.86 9.68 13.53
CA ASN A 4 -10.81 9.15 14.39
C ASN A 4 -9.73 8.54 13.49
N PRO A 5 -8.58 9.22 13.26
CA PRO A 5 -7.52 8.73 12.38
C PRO A 5 -6.83 7.46 12.91
N ASP A 6 -7.07 7.09 14.17
CA ASP A 6 -6.42 5.95 14.83
C ASP A 6 -7.19 4.62 14.65
N LEU A 7 -8.30 4.59 13.90
CA LEU A 7 -9.18 3.41 13.78
C LEU A 7 -9.04 2.57 12.50
N GLU A 8 -7.96 2.72 11.71
CA GLU A 8 -7.72 1.87 10.51
C GLU A 8 -6.27 1.32 10.39
N ARG A 9 -5.62 0.97 11.50
CA ARG A 9 -4.46 0.05 11.45
C ARG A 9 -4.62 -1.11 12.42
N THR A 10 -5.41 -2.09 12.01
CA THR A 10 -5.38 -3.44 12.59
C THR A 10 -4.46 -4.35 11.79
N ASP A 11 -3.25 -3.90 11.48
CA ASP A 11 -2.21 -4.73 10.88
C ASP A 11 -1.61 -5.59 12.00
N LYS A 12 -2.26 -6.73 12.30
CA LYS A 12 -1.81 -7.75 13.26
C LYS A 12 -0.54 -8.51 12.83
N SER A 13 0.21 -8.02 11.87
CA SER A 13 1.55 -8.47 11.54
C SER A 13 2.25 -7.32 10.85
N SER A 14 3.17 -6.67 11.56
CA SER A 14 4.10 -5.73 10.96
C SER A 14 5.06 -6.51 10.04
N GLU A 15 4.55 -6.93 8.87
CA GLU A 15 5.35 -7.55 7.83
C GLU A 15 6.40 -6.52 7.39
N LYS A 16 7.65 -6.90 7.58
CA LYS A 16 8.80 -6.00 7.49
C LYS A 16 9.26 -5.94 6.03
N PHE A 17 8.54 -5.19 5.20
CA PHE A 17 8.89 -5.02 3.79
C PHE A 17 10.22 -4.29 3.65
N LYS A 18 11.17 -4.90 2.93
CA LYS A 18 12.50 -4.32 2.65
C LYS A 18 12.54 -3.55 1.33
N LYS A 19 11.52 -3.71 0.48
CA LYS A 19 11.42 -3.12 -0.85
C LYS A 19 10.01 -2.56 -1.05
N TYR A 20 9.91 -1.52 -1.86
CA TYR A 20 8.65 -0.83 -2.14
C TYR A 20 8.53 -0.62 -3.65
N LEU A 21 7.33 -0.83 -4.20
CA LEU A 21 6.97 -0.46 -5.56
C LEU A 21 5.89 0.62 -5.49
N ILE A 22 6.14 1.78 -6.09
CA ILE A 22 5.17 2.86 -6.20
C ILE A 22 4.64 2.87 -7.63
N VAL A 23 3.33 2.71 -7.78
CA VAL A 23 2.64 2.82 -9.07
C VAL A 23 1.90 4.15 -9.13
N ASP A 24 2.34 5.01 -10.04
CA ASP A 24 1.64 6.25 -10.37
C ASP A 24 0.41 5.94 -11.23
N ALA A 25 -0.77 6.05 -10.62
CA ALA A 25 -2.05 5.78 -11.25
C ALA A 25 -2.70 7.03 -11.89
N SER A 26 -1.98 8.15 -12.05
CA SER A 26 -2.50 9.36 -12.68
C SER A 26 -3.06 9.12 -14.09
N GLY A 27 -2.41 8.23 -14.85
CA GLY A 27 -2.83 7.80 -16.20
C GLY A 27 -4.06 6.88 -16.22
N ILE A 28 -4.43 6.28 -15.09
CA ILE A 28 -5.60 5.41 -15.01
C ILE A 28 -6.84 6.29 -14.86
N THR A 29 -7.61 6.43 -15.93
CA THR A 29 -8.86 7.21 -15.97
C THR A 29 -10.07 6.41 -15.55
N ALA A 30 -10.08 5.11 -15.85
CA ALA A 30 -11.10 4.14 -15.46
C ALA A 30 -10.46 2.75 -15.33
N ILE A 31 -11.11 1.88 -14.56
CA ILE A 31 -10.72 0.47 -14.42
C ILE A 31 -12.00 -0.36 -14.32
N ASP A 32 -11.97 -1.58 -14.82
CA ASP A 32 -13.04 -2.56 -14.65
C ASP A 32 -12.70 -3.58 -13.55
N SER A 33 -13.59 -4.53 -13.30
CA SER A 33 -13.38 -5.56 -12.28
C SER A 33 -12.18 -6.46 -12.58
N MET A 34 -11.85 -6.69 -13.86
CA MET A 34 -10.69 -7.50 -14.24
C MET A 34 -9.39 -6.76 -13.96
N GLY A 35 -9.32 -5.46 -14.28
CA GLY A 35 -8.18 -4.62 -13.92
C GLY A 35 -7.96 -4.55 -12.41
N VAL A 36 -9.02 -4.45 -11.60
CA VAL A 36 -8.89 -4.52 -10.14
C VAL A 36 -8.34 -5.87 -9.69
N LYS A 37 -8.80 -6.97 -10.31
CA LYS A 37 -8.28 -8.31 -10.03
C LYS A 37 -6.79 -8.43 -10.38
N CYS A 38 -6.32 -7.80 -11.45
CA CYS A 38 -4.89 -7.74 -11.76
C CYS A 38 -4.09 -6.99 -10.68
N ILE A 39 -4.63 -5.92 -10.10
CA ILE A 39 -3.97 -5.20 -8.98
C ILE A 39 -3.90 -6.10 -7.74
N ASP A 40 -4.96 -6.87 -7.46
CA ASP A 40 -4.99 -7.84 -6.37
C ASP A 40 -3.92 -8.92 -6.52
N GLU A 41 -3.87 -9.56 -7.70
CA GLU A 41 -2.88 -10.58 -8.04
C GLU A 41 -1.44 -10.02 -7.97
N LEU A 42 -1.22 -8.80 -8.46
CA LEU A 42 0.06 -8.11 -8.37
C LEU A 42 0.47 -7.85 -6.91
N ALA A 43 -0.45 -7.39 -6.07
CA ALA A 43 -0.17 -7.15 -4.65
C ALA A 43 0.19 -8.45 -3.92
N GLU A 44 -0.52 -9.53 -4.20
CA GLU A 44 -0.23 -10.86 -3.65
C GLU A 44 1.14 -11.39 -4.12
N GLU A 45 1.50 -11.19 -5.39
CA GLU A 45 2.81 -11.58 -5.94
C GLU A 45 3.95 -10.78 -5.30
N LEU A 46 3.84 -9.46 -5.26
CA LEU A 46 4.85 -8.58 -4.66
C LEU A 46 5.07 -8.90 -3.19
N LYS A 47 4.00 -9.21 -2.46
CA LYS A 47 4.07 -9.63 -1.05
C LYS A 47 4.89 -10.90 -0.86
N LYS A 48 4.80 -11.89 -1.76
CA LYS A 48 5.64 -13.12 -1.72
C LYS A 48 7.13 -12.82 -1.89
N HIS A 49 7.47 -11.66 -2.45
CA HIS A 49 8.85 -11.21 -2.68
C HIS A 49 9.29 -10.11 -1.68
N ASP A 50 8.57 -9.92 -0.58
CA ASP A 50 8.83 -8.87 0.42
C ASP A 50 8.85 -7.45 -0.19
N VAL A 51 8.03 -7.22 -1.22
CA VAL A 51 7.82 -5.92 -1.84
C VAL A 51 6.44 -5.39 -1.46
N ARG A 52 6.37 -4.19 -0.87
CA ARG A 52 5.09 -3.52 -0.60
C ARG A 52 4.68 -2.69 -1.82
N LEU A 53 3.45 -2.91 -2.29
CA LEU A 53 2.84 -2.08 -3.33
C LEU A 53 2.22 -0.83 -2.71
N LEU A 54 2.56 0.34 -3.24
CA LEU A 54 1.93 1.63 -2.94
C LEU A 54 1.38 2.21 -4.26
N ILE A 55 0.21 2.83 -4.20
CA ILE A 55 -0.46 3.41 -5.37
C ILE A 55 -0.66 4.91 -5.13
N SER A 56 -0.14 5.75 -6.03
CA SER A 56 -0.26 7.20 -5.96
C SER A 56 -1.18 7.74 -7.05
N ASN A 57 -1.67 8.98 -6.87
CA ASN A 57 -2.45 9.71 -7.88
C ASN A 57 -3.70 8.97 -8.41
N CYS A 58 -4.23 8.01 -7.64
CA CYS A 58 -5.37 7.19 -8.02
C CYS A 58 -6.68 7.99 -7.92
N LYS A 59 -7.41 8.09 -9.04
CA LYS A 59 -8.67 8.84 -9.12
C LYS A 59 -9.78 8.21 -8.29
N GLY A 60 -10.73 9.03 -7.84
CA GLY A 60 -11.81 8.60 -6.94
C GLY A 60 -12.68 7.48 -7.51
N ASN A 61 -13.02 7.53 -8.80
CA ASN A 61 -13.79 6.48 -9.49
C ASN A 61 -13.05 5.13 -9.54
N VAL A 62 -11.73 5.15 -9.73
CA VAL A 62 -10.88 3.95 -9.70
C VAL A 62 -10.86 3.36 -8.29
N ARG A 63 -10.69 4.20 -7.26
CA ARG A 63 -10.77 3.77 -5.85
C ARG A 63 -12.14 3.18 -5.48
N GLN A 64 -13.23 3.77 -5.96
CA GLN A 64 -14.58 3.24 -5.78
C GLN A 64 -14.77 1.87 -6.44
N MET A 65 -14.20 1.67 -7.64
CA MET A 65 -14.20 0.36 -8.29
C MET A 65 -13.40 -0.68 -7.48
N CYS A 66 -12.24 -0.28 -6.94
CA CYS A 66 -11.46 -1.13 -6.04
C CYS A 66 -12.25 -1.54 -4.79
N GLU A 67 -12.98 -0.61 -4.18
CA GLU A 67 -13.85 -0.88 -3.03
C GLU A 67 -14.98 -1.85 -3.39
N SER A 68 -15.66 -1.59 -4.50
CA SER A 68 -16.79 -2.38 -4.98
C SER A 68 -16.40 -3.81 -5.31
N CYS A 69 -15.18 -4.01 -5.83
CA CYS A 69 -14.61 -5.34 -6.09
C CYS A 69 -14.00 -6.00 -4.85
N GLY A 70 -13.98 -5.31 -3.70
CA GLY A 70 -13.48 -5.84 -2.43
C GLY A 70 -11.96 -5.87 -2.29
N LEU A 71 -11.20 -5.15 -3.13
CA LEU A 71 -9.73 -5.09 -3.07
C LEU A 71 -9.24 -4.73 -1.66
N TYR A 72 -9.95 -3.80 -1.00
CA TYR A 72 -9.57 -3.30 0.32
C TYR A 72 -9.71 -4.30 1.48
N LYS A 73 -10.27 -5.49 1.22
CA LYS A 73 -10.25 -6.60 2.19
C LYS A 73 -8.87 -7.29 2.25
N LYS A 74 -8.06 -7.11 1.21
CA LYS A 74 -6.74 -7.75 1.04
C LYS A 74 -5.60 -6.74 1.03
N VAL A 75 -5.79 -5.62 0.33
CA VAL A 75 -4.83 -4.52 0.22
C VAL A 75 -5.26 -3.37 1.13
N SER A 76 -4.34 -2.76 1.88
CA SER A 76 -4.73 -1.68 2.79
C SER A 76 -5.13 -0.42 2.03
N LYS A 77 -6.21 0.25 2.46
CA LYS A 77 -6.56 1.59 1.97
C LYS A 77 -5.45 2.61 2.24
N CYS A 78 -4.64 2.39 3.27
CA CYS A 78 -3.50 3.24 3.62
C CYS A 78 -2.33 3.15 2.61
N ASP A 79 -2.35 2.20 1.68
CA ASP A 79 -1.34 2.09 0.62
C ASP A 79 -1.68 2.98 -0.60
N PHE A 80 -2.79 3.74 -0.54
CA PHE A 80 -3.25 4.64 -1.61
C PHE A 80 -3.03 6.11 -1.26
N PHE A 81 -2.13 6.77 -1.97
CA PHE A 81 -1.69 8.14 -1.70
C PHE A 81 -2.22 9.14 -2.72
N PRO A 82 -2.42 10.42 -2.33
CA PRO A 82 -2.86 11.46 -3.26
C PRO A 82 -1.73 11.91 -4.21
N SER A 83 -0.47 11.81 -3.80
CA SER A 83 0.70 12.15 -4.64
C SER A 83 1.82 11.12 -4.56
N ASN A 84 2.69 11.11 -5.57
CA ASN A 84 3.97 10.36 -5.56
C ASN A 84 4.84 10.72 -4.35
N HIS A 85 4.83 11.99 -3.93
CA HIS A 85 5.66 12.47 -2.83
C HIS A 85 5.24 11.84 -1.50
N ASP A 86 3.92 11.75 -1.24
CA ASP A 86 3.40 11.15 -0.02
C ASP A 86 3.71 9.65 0.06
N ALA A 87 3.58 8.93 -1.07
CA ALA A 87 3.96 7.54 -1.18
C ALA A 87 5.46 7.33 -0.90
N MET A 88 6.31 8.20 -1.45
CA MET A 88 7.77 8.17 -1.22
C MET A 88 8.13 8.44 0.24
N LEU A 89 7.52 9.44 0.88
CA LEU A 89 7.75 9.74 2.29
C LEU A 89 7.36 8.55 3.18
N ASN A 90 6.21 7.92 2.89
CA ASN A 90 5.77 6.73 3.59
C ASN A 90 6.76 5.57 3.42
N ALA A 91 7.14 5.26 2.18
CA ALA A 91 8.10 4.20 1.87
C ALA A 91 9.44 4.44 2.58
N ARG A 92 9.98 5.67 2.51
CA ARG A 92 11.26 6.03 3.14
C ARG A 92 11.21 5.91 4.66
N PHE A 93 10.11 6.35 5.29
CA PHE A 93 9.92 6.25 6.72
C PHE A 93 9.98 4.79 7.18
N TYR A 94 9.15 3.92 6.60
CA TYR A 94 9.12 2.51 6.98
C TYR A 94 10.38 1.75 6.59
N TYR A 95 11.03 2.12 5.48
CA TYR A 95 12.33 1.57 5.10
C TYR A 95 13.40 1.86 6.16
N SER A 96 13.46 3.09 6.69
CA SER A 96 14.41 3.46 7.76
C SER A 96 14.11 2.75 9.09
N LEU A 97 12.83 2.55 9.41
CA LEU A 97 12.41 1.79 10.59
C LEU A 97 12.74 0.30 10.46
N ALA A 98 12.68 -0.25 9.25
CA ALA A 98 13.04 -1.64 9.00
C ALA A 98 14.55 -1.87 9.23
N GLN A 99 15.40 -0.93 8.79
CA GLN A 99 16.86 -1.01 8.96
C GLN A 99 17.30 -0.90 10.42
N SER A 100 16.82 0.12 11.15
CA SER A 100 17.19 0.34 12.57
C SER A 100 16.88 -0.86 13.46
N LYS A 101 15.83 -1.61 13.16
CA LYS A 101 15.48 -2.85 13.87
C LYS A 101 16.34 -4.05 13.49
N ASP A 102 16.91 -4.10 12.27
CA ASP A 102 17.81 -5.19 11.87
C ASP A 102 19.18 -5.05 12.58
N GLU A 103 19.66 -3.82 12.81
CA GLU A 103 20.90 -3.57 13.56
C GLU A 103 20.78 -3.87 15.07
N ALA A 104 19.61 -3.66 15.65
CA ALA A 104 19.35 -3.99 17.06
C ALA A 104 19.34 -5.50 17.31
N THR A 105 18.84 -6.31 16.38
CA THR A 105 18.78 -7.79 16.50
C THR A 105 20.11 -8.47 16.19
N LEU A 106 21.08 -7.78 15.59
CA LEU A 106 22.42 -8.33 15.33
C LEU A 106 23.39 -8.19 16.52
N ASN A 107 23.01 -7.44 17.55
CA ASN A 107 23.84 -7.14 18.73
C ASN A 107 23.34 -7.86 20.02
N GLU A 108 22.43 -8.83 19.87
CA GLU A 108 21.98 -9.78 20.91
C GLU A 108 22.35 -11.21 20.50
#